data_AF-A0A7W8EZK9-F1
#
_entry.id   AF-A0A7W8EZK9-F1
#
_cell.length_a   1.000
_cell.length_b   1.000
_cell.length_c   1.000
_cell.angle_alpha   90.00
_cell.angle_beta   90.00
_cell.angle_gamma   90.00
#
_symmetry.space_group_name_H-M   'P 1'
#
loop_
_entity.id
_entity.type
_entity.pdbx_description
1 polymer ?
#
loop_
_entity_poly.entity_id
_entity_poly.type
_entity_poly.pdbx_seq_one_letter_code
_entity_poly.pdbx_strand_id
1 'polypeptide(L)'
;MRWMMTLGERTRPDAPGFAECPVPSKARALALVDDFGHLFTVLREWRQAYGEELTAWAIPVECDSIANLCPQLEAKWEQESELVRLDTERGGYVRVSDYRDGRPPPGTDSRAALTARPVAPCCVPPGPRTGQGGRP
;
A
#
# COMPACT_ATOMS: atom_id res chain seq x y z
N MET A 1 22.85 -9.40 0.34
CA MET A 1 21.67 -8.55 0.61
C MET A 1 20.53 -9.47 0.94
N ARG A 2 19.87 -9.29 2.08
CA ARG A 2 18.70 -10.07 2.52
C ARG A 2 17.49 -9.16 2.63
N TRP A 3 16.31 -9.74 2.82
CA TRP A 3 15.07 -8.99 3.03
C TRP A 3 14.49 -9.30 4.40
N MET A 4 14.14 -8.24 5.12
CA MET A 4 13.40 -8.34 6.36
C MET A 4 11.95 -7.94 6.12
N MET A 5 11.01 -8.64 6.75
CA MET A 5 9.59 -8.34 6.65
C MET A 5 8.90 -8.44 8.00
N THR A 6 8.11 -7.43 8.36
CA THR A 6 7.24 -7.42 9.54
C THR A 6 5.78 -7.56 9.14
N LEU A 7 5.01 -8.29 9.96
CA LEU A 7 3.56 -8.32 9.84
C LEU A 7 2.98 -7.00 10.37
N GLY A 8 2.22 -6.30 9.54
CA GLY A 8 1.49 -5.10 9.94
C GLY A 8 0.33 -5.41 10.86
N GLU A 9 0.04 -4.50 11.78
CA GLU A 9 -1.06 -4.65 12.74
C GLU A 9 -2.19 -3.68 12.41
N ARG A 10 -3.40 -4.22 12.24
CA ARG A 10 -4.63 -3.42 12.14
C ARG A 10 -5.06 -3.02 13.55
N THR A 11 -4.49 -1.95 14.07
CA THR A 11 -4.78 -1.43 15.42
C THR A 11 -6.07 -0.61 15.47
N ARG A 12 -6.63 -0.22 14.30
CA ARG A 12 -7.83 0.61 14.16
C ARG A 12 -8.94 -0.09 13.37
N PRO A 13 -9.95 -0.67 14.04
CA PRO A 13 -11.07 -1.31 13.35
C PRO A 13 -11.94 -0.33 12.54
N ASP A 14 -11.83 0.98 12.82
CA ASP A 14 -12.48 2.08 12.10
C ASP A 14 -11.78 2.47 10.78
N ALA A 15 -10.55 2.00 10.54
CA ALA A 15 -9.78 2.25 9.32
C ALA A 15 -9.33 0.91 8.68
N PRO A 16 -10.26 0.15 8.06
CA PRO A 16 -10.03 -1.23 7.63
C PRO A 16 -8.94 -1.39 6.56
N GLY A 17 -8.57 -0.31 5.86
CA GLY A 17 -7.55 -0.31 4.81
C GLY A 17 -6.12 -0.04 5.30
N PHE A 18 -5.89 0.25 6.59
CA PHE A 18 -4.57 0.63 7.10
C PHE A 18 -4.09 -0.35 8.18
N ALA A 19 -3.02 -1.08 7.87
CA ALA A 19 -2.22 -1.76 8.89
C ALA A 19 -1.02 -0.89 9.19
N GLU A 20 -0.73 -0.67 10.48
CA GLU A 20 0.45 0.10 10.87
C GLU A 20 1.73 -0.68 10.54
N CYS A 21 2.82 0.05 10.32
CA CYS A 21 4.14 -0.51 10.08
C CYS A 21 4.89 -0.65 11.42
N PRO A 22 4.87 -1.84 12.07
CA PRO A 22 5.63 -2.01 13.29
C PRO A 22 7.12 -2.08 12.97
N VAL A 23 7.92 -1.40 13.79
CA VAL A 23 9.36 -1.68 13.86
C VAL A 23 9.58 -3.15 14.23
N PRO A 24 10.68 -3.77 13.78
CA PRO A 24 10.92 -5.21 13.98
C PRO A 24 10.78 -5.70 15.43
N SER A 25 11.22 -4.91 16.42
CA SER A 25 11.11 -5.25 17.85
C SER A 25 9.69 -5.27 18.40
N LYS A 26 8.74 -4.64 17.71
CA LYS A 26 7.33 -4.56 18.11
C LYS A 26 6.41 -5.39 17.23
N ALA A 27 6.93 -6.02 16.18
CA ALA A 27 6.12 -6.77 15.24
C ALA A 27 5.65 -8.10 15.84
N ARG A 28 4.35 -8.40 15.71
CA ARG A 28 3.81 -9.72 16.08
C ARG A 28 4.48 -10.88 15.35
N ALA A 29 4.91 -10.66 14.11
CA ALA A 29 5.66 -11.64 13.34
C ALA A 29 6.73 -10.94 12.49
N LEU A 30 7.87 -11.61 12.35
CA LEU A 30 9.06 -11.12 11.68
C LEU A 30 9.69 -12.24 10.86
N ALA A 31 10.17 -11.92 9.67
CA ALA A 31 10.90 -12.84 8.81
C ALA A 31 12.16 -12.18 8.25
N LEU A 32 13.19 -13.00 8.06
CA LEU A 32 14.43 -12.67 7.36
C LEU A 32 14.63 -13.73 6.28
N VAL A 33 14.76 -13.30 5.02
CA VAL A 33 14.91 -14.19 3.87
C VAL A 33 16.04 -13.71 2.97
N ASP A 34 16.64 -14.64 2.20
CA ASP A 34 17.76 -14.30 1.32
C ASP A 34 17.33 -13.49 0.08
N ASP A 35 16.09 -13.64 -0.38
CA ASP A 35 15.60 -13.06 -1.63
C ASP A 35 14.19 -12.47 -1.46
N PHE A 36 13.88 -11.43 -2.23
CA PHE A 36 12.56 -10.78 -2.20
C PHE A 36 11.43 -11.76 -2.55
N GLY A 37 11.66 -12.68 -3.49
CA GLY A 37 10.67 -13.69 -3.89
C GLY A 37 10.28 -14.64 -2.77
N HIS A 38 11.18 -14.89 -1.80
CA HIS A 38 10.87 -15.73 -0.65
C HIS A 38 9.87 -15.08 0.32
N LEU A 39 9.68 -13.74 0.26
CA LEU A 39 8.66 -13.05 1.05
C LEU A 39 7.24 -13.54 0.71
N PHE A 40 6.98 -13.91 -0.55
CA PHE A 40 5.66 -14.42 -0.95
C PHE A 40 5.35 -15.79 -0.33
N THR A 41 6.36 -16.64 -0.16
CA THR A 41 6.22 -17.91 0.57
C THR A 41 5.87 -17.64 2.02
N VAL A 42 6.61 -16.74 2.69
CA VAL A 42 6.32 -16.34 4.08
C VAL A 42 4.91 -15.77 4.22
N LEU A 43 4.50 -14.88 3.32
CA LEU A 43 3.15 -14.31 3.30
C LEU A 43 2.07 -15.36 3.19
N ARG A 44 2.28 -16.40 2.36
CA ARG A 44 1.32 -17.50 2.23
C ARG A 44 1.16 -18.27 3.54
N GLU A 45 2.26 -18.58 4.23
CA GLU A 45 2.21 -19.25 5.53
C GLU A 45 1.54 -18.35 6.59
N TRP A 46 1.86 -17.04 6.59
CA TRP A 46 1.22 -16.07 7.47
C TRP A 46 -0.28 -15.95 7.21
N ARG A 47 -0.76 -16.04 5.97
CA ARG A 47 -2.20 -16.04 5.68
C ARG A 47 -2.94 -17.19 6.34
N GLN A 48 -2.33 -18.38 6.35
CA GLN A 48 -2.91 -19.54 7.02
C GLN A 48 -2.96 -19.37 8.54
N ALA A 49 -1.96 -18.69 9.12
CA ALA A 49 -1.85 -18.49 10.57
C ALA A 49 -2.65 -17.28 11.09
N TYR A 50 -2.73 -16.20 10.33
CA TYR A 50 -3.23 -14.89 10.79
C TYR A 50 -4.45 -14.38 10.03
N GLY A 51 -4.87 -15.05 8.95
CA GLY A 51 -6.04 -14.71 8.15
C GLY A 51 -5.72 -14.26 6.73
N GLU A 52 -6.76 -14.20 5.89
CA GLU A 52 -6.61 -14.01 4.45
C GLU A 52 -6.18 -12.61 4.02
N GLU A 53 -6.53 -11.59 4.80
CA GLU A 53 -6.26 -10.17 4.53
C GLU A 53 -5.21 -9.64 5.51
N LEU A 54 -3.96 -9.59 5.05
CA LEU A 54 -2.80 -9.15 5.81
C LEU A 54 -2.10 -8.03 5.04
N THR A 55 -1.39 -7.21 5.80
CA THR A 55 -0.42 -6.27 5.24
C THR A 55 0.92 -6.59 5.89
N ALA A 56 1.98 -6.62 5.11
CA ALA A 56 3.34 -6.77 5.58
C ALA A 56 4.22 -5.65 5.02
N TRP A 57 5.30 -5.37 5.73
CA TRP A 57 6.24 -4.29 5.43
C TRP A 57 7.63 -4.87 5.28
N ALA A 58 8.31 -4.59 4.17
CA ALA A 58 9.61 -5.18 3.89
C ALA A 58 10.66 -4.14 3.50
N ILE A 59 11.91 -4.39 3.87
CA ILE A 59 13.08 -3.57 3.53
C ILE A 59 14.29 -4.47 3.26
N PRO A 60 15.19 -4.10 2.33
CA PRO A 60 16.48 -4.77 2.21
C PRO A 60 17.35 -4.49 3.44
N VAL A 61 18.06 -5.52 3.92
CA VAL A 61 18.92 -5.45 5.10
C VAL A 61 20.27 -6.13 4.86
N GLU A 62 21.29 -5.58 5.51
CA GLU A 62 22.61 -6.19 5.71
C GLU A 62 22.64 -6.81 7.11
N CYS A 63 21.79 -7.82 7.33
CA CYS A 63 21.67 -8.48 8.62
C CYS A 63 21.69 -10.00 8.43
N ASP A 64 22.49 -10.67 9.26
CA ASP A 64 22.64 -12.11 9.16
C ASP A 64 21.72 -12.92 10.07
N SER A 65 21.12 -12.28 11.08
CA SER A 65 20.30 -12.96 12.07
C SER A 65 19.28 -12.03 12.71
N ILE A 66 18.06 -12.54 12.86
CA ILE A 66 16.97 -11.87 13.60
C ILE A 66 17.30 -11.72 15.10
N ALA A 67 18.17 -12.57 15.65
CA ALA A 67 18.51 -12.49 17.07
C ALA A 67 19.31 -11.23 17.44
N ASN A 68 19.99 -10.62 16.46
CA ASN A 68 20.88 -9.47 16.65
C ASN A 68 20.53 -8.37 15.65
N LEU A 69 19.31 -7.83 15.76
CA LEU A 69 18.89 -6.69 14.95
C LEU A 69 19.75 -5.46 15.31
N CYS A 70 20.35 -4.87 14.29
CA CYS A 70 21.18 -3.68 14.45
C CYS A 70 20.27 -2.48 14.80
N PRO A 71 20.57 -1.63 15.81
CA PRO A 71 19.75 -0.45 16.14
C PRO A 71 19.54 0.52 14.96
N GLN A 72 20.49 0.56 14.03
CA GLN A 72 20.42 1.32 12.78
C GLN A 72 19.27 0.86 11.88
N LEU A 73 18.84 -0.40 11.99
CA LEU A 73 17.71 -0.94 11.25
C LEU A 73 16.38 -0.36 11.74
N GLU A 74 16.19 -0.22 13.06
CA GLU A 74 14.98 0.41 13.60
C GLU A 74 14.88 1.86 13.16
N ALA A 75 15.99 2.61 13.22
CA ALA A 75 16.04 3.99 12.74
C ALA A 75 15.73 4.10 11.23
N LYS A 76 16.23 3.16 10.40
CA LYS A 76 15.87 3.10 8.98
C LYS A 76 14.39 2.80 8.77
N TRP A 77 13.83 1.92 9.59
CA TRP A 77 12.41 1.56 9.54
C TRP A 77 11.52 2.77 9.87
N GLU A 78 11.89 3.55 10.88
CA GLU A 78 11.18 4.78 11.28
C GLU A 78 11.30 5.92 10.26
N GLN A 79 12.43 5.97 9.52
CA GLN A 79 12.63 6.94 8.44
C GLN A 79 11.87 6.55 7.16
N GLU A 80 11.29 5.35 7.13
CA GLU A 80 10.48 4.79 6.05
C GLU A 80 11.15 4.77 4.67
N SER A 81 12.46 5.03 4.54
CA SER A 81 13.03 5.51 3.27
C SER A 81 13.04 4.50 2.11
N GLU A 82 12.77 3.22 2.33
CA GLU A 82 12.79 2.14 1.32
C GLU A 82 11.76 1.02 1.61
N LEU A 83 10.70 1.34 2.37
CA LEU A 83 9.69 0.34 2.75
C LEU A 83 8.80 -0.05 1.57
N VAL A 84 8.72 -1.36 1.33
CA VAL A 84 7.77 -1.97 0.40
C VAL A 84 6.58 -2.49 1.20
N ARG A 85 5.36 -2.11 0.79
CA ARG A 85 4.12 -2.65 1.34
C ARG A 85 3.65 -3.84 0.53
N LEU A 86 3.28 -4.90 1.22
CA LEU A 86 2.74 -6.13 0.64
C LEU A 86 1.34 -6.38 1.23
N ASP A 87 0.29 -6.22 0.44
CA ASP A 87 -1.08 -6.49 0.86
C ASP A 87 -1.57 -7.80 0.25
N THR A 88 -2.13 -8.68 1.07
CA THR A 88 -2.80 -9.88 0.57
C THR A 88 -4.26 -9.57 0.29
N GLU A 89 -4.71 -9.92 -0.91
CA GLU A 89 -6.08 -9.66 -1.36
C GLU A 89 -6.85 -10.98 -1.52
N ARG A 90 -8.19 -10.87 -1.45
CA ARG A 90 -9.08 -12.00 -1.71
C ARG A 90 -8.82 -12.57 -3.11
N GLY A 91 -8.80 -13.89 -3.22
CA GLY A 91 -8.42 -14.58 -4.46
C GLY A 91 -6.93 -14.92 -4.56
N GLY A 92 -6.14 -14.58 -3.54
CA GLY A 92 -4.75 -15.02 -3.43
C GLY A 92 -3.72 -14.13 -4.10
N TYR A 93 -4.14 -12.97 -4.57
CA TYR A 93 -3.26 -11.94 -5.12
C TYR A 93 -2.49 -11.23 -4.01
N VAL A 94 -1.30 -10.75 -4.36
CA VAL A 94 -0.49 -9.89 -3.50
C VAL A 94 -0.23 -8.58 -4.24
N ARG A 95 -0.65 -7.47 -3.65
CA ARG A 95 -0.33 -6.13 -4.15
C ARG A 95 0.98 -5.67 -3.53
N VAL A 96 1.91 -5.25 -4.38
CA VAL A 96 3.20 -4.68 -4.00
C VAL A 96 3.16 -3.20 -4.32
N SER A 97 3.38 -2.34 -3.34
CA SER A 97 3.38 -0.87 -3.53
C SER A 97 4.47 -0.20 -2.72
N ASP A 98 4.90 0.99 -3.16
CA ASP A 98 5.68 1.87 -2.29
C ASP A 98 4.80 2.26 -1.08
N TYR A 99 5.38 2.34 0.11
CA TYR A 99 4.63 2.81 1.29
C TYR A 99 4.01 4.20 1.08
N ARG A 100 4.62 5.03 0.22
CA ARG A 100 4.16 6.39 -0.11
C ARG A 100 2.90 6.41 -0.96
N ASP A 101 2.64 5.37 -1.73
CA ASP A 101 1.52 5.32 -2.69
C ASP A 101 0.14 5.30 -2.02
N GLY A 102 0.08 5.07 -0.69
CA GLY A 102 -1.16 5.03 0.09
C GLY A 102 -1.30 6.11 1.16
N ARG A 103 -0.32 7.01 1.35
CA ARG A 103 -0.39 8.04 2.38
C ARG A 103 -1.27 9.19 1.87
N PRO A 104 -2.42 9.52 2.53
CA PRO A 104 -3.09 10.77 2.25
C PRO A 104 -2.09 11.91 2.51
N PRO A 105 -2.01 12.93 1.63
CA PRO A 105 -1.07 14.03 1.84
C PRO A 105 -1.29 14.64 3.22
N PRO A 106 -0.21 14.93 3.98
CA PRO A 106 -0.33 15.56 5.28
C PRO A 106 -1.03 16.92 5.09
N GLY A 107 -2.23 17.05 5.67
CA GLY A 107 -3.06 18.25 5.56
C GLY A 107 -4.50 18.04 5.07
N THR A 108 -4.91 16.80 4.74
CA THR A 108 -6.32 16.54 4.44
C THR A 108 -7.10 16.26 5.72
N ASP A 109 -7.44 17.32 6.46
CA ASP A 109 -8.50 17.25 7.47
C ASP A 109 -9.76 16.68 6.81
N SER A 110 -10.30 15.60 7.39
CA SER A 110 -11.50 14.88 6.95
C SER A 110 -12.80 15.70 7.13
N ARG A 111 -12.79 16.99 6.82
CA ARG A 111 -13.95 17.87 6.96
C ARG A 111 -14.15 18.76 5.72
N ALA A 112 -14.07 18.17 4.53
CA ALA A 112 -14.55 18.79 3.30
C ALA A 112 -15.00 17.76 2.25
N ALA A 113 -15.77 16.75 2.66
CA ALA A 113 -16.45 15.84 1.72
C ALA A 113 -17.97 15.95 1.91
N LEU A 114 -18.54 17.10 1.55
CA LEU A 114 -19.97 17.27 1.31
C LEU A 114 -20.16 18.50 0.41
N THR A 115 -19.92 18.32 -0.89
CA THR A 115 -20.58 19.02 -2.00
C THR A 115 -20.09 18.41 -3.32
N ALA A 116 -20.30 17.10 -3.49
CA ALA A 116 -20.37 16.54 -4.83
C ALA A 116 -21.64 17.11 -5.49
N ARG A 117 -21.49 18.15 -6.30
CA ARG A 117 -22.57 18.56 -7.22
C ARG A 117 -22.65 17.51 -8.33
N PRO A 118 -23.85 17.03 -8.70
CA PRO A 118 -24.00 16.01 -9.71
C PRO A 118 -23.56 16.51 -11.09
N VAL A 119 -22.81 15.67 -11.79
CA VAL A 119 -22.52 15.79 -13.22
C VAL A 119 -23.85 15.79 -13.99
N ALA A 120 -24.12 16.88 -14.69
CA ALA A 120 -25.21 16.94 -15.67
C ALA A 120 -24.78 16.20 -16.96
N PRO A 121 -25.64 15.39 -17.58
CA PRO A 121 -25.31 14.70 -18.82
C PRO A 121 -25.55 15.59 -20.06
N CYS A 122 -24.69 15.38 -21.05
CA CYS A 122 -24.87 15.60 -22.50
C CYS A 122 -25.03 17.04 -23.04
N CYS A 123 -24.01 17.51 -23.76
CA CYS A 123 -24.19 18.37 -24.94
C CYS A 123 -23.17 17.97 -26.03
N VAL A 124 -23.67 17.38 -27.10
CA VAL A 124 -22.96 17.10 -28.36
C VAL A 124 -22.73 18.43 -29.10
N PRO A 125 -21.54 18.69 -29.66
CA PRO A 125 -21.30 19.92 -30.42
C PRO A 125 -22.03 19.87 -31.79
N PRO A 126 -22.73 20.93 -32.22
CA PRO A 126 -23.27 20.99 -33.56
C PRO A 126 -22.16 21.19 -34.60
N GLY A 127 -22.12 20.30 -35.60
CA GLY A 127 -21.20 20.36 -36.74
C GLY A 127 -21.46 21.56 -37.68
N PRO A 128 -20.49 21.89 -38.56
CA PRO A 128 -20.55 23.08 -39.41
C PRO A 128 -21.60 22.95 -40.53
N ARG A 129 -22.47 23.96 -40.65
CA ARG A 129 -23.43 24.11 -41.75
C ARG A 129 -22.72 24.66 -43.00
N THR A 130 -22.45 23.81 -43.98
CA THR A 130 -22.24 24.19 -45.38
C THR A 130 -23.58 24.21 -46.12
N GLY A 131 -23.91 25.33 -46.77
CA GLY A 131 -25.09 25.41 -47.65
C GLY A 131 -25.46 26.85 -48.01
N GLN A 132 -24.67 27.46 -48.90
CA GLN A 132 -25.08 28.65 -49.65
C GLN A 132 -26.32 28.33 -50.50
N GLY A 133 -27.35 29.17 -50.39
CA GLY A 133 -28.54 29.11 -51.22
C GLY A 133 -28.26 29.56 -52.64
N GLY A 134 -28.72 28.77 -53.61
CA GLY A 134 -28.97 29.20 -54.98
C GLY A 134 -30.39 29.73 -55.11
N ARG A 135 -30.52 30.95 -55.64
CA ARG A 135 -31.74 31.47 -56.29
C ARG A 135 -31.78 30.98 -57.74
N PRO A 136 -32.96 30.96 -58.36
CA PRO A 136 -33.38 32.11 -59.16
C PRO A 136 -34.55 32.88 -58.55
#